data_AF-A0A816FLL8-F1
#
_entry.id   AF-A0A816FLL8-F1
#
_cell.length_a   1.000
_cell.length_b   1.000
_cell.length_c   1.000
_cell.angle_alpha   90.00
_cell.angle_beta   90.00
_cell.angle_gamma   90.00
#
_symmetry.space_group_name_H-M   'P 1'
#
loop_
_entity.id
_entity.type
_entity.pdbx_description
1 polymer ?
#
loop_
_entity_poly.entity_id
_entity_poly.type
_entity_poly.pdbx_seq_one_letter_code
_entity_poly.pdbx_strand_id
1 'polypeptide(L)'
;MNYCLILFYLILSITQYTNCIDLNTGFTDALTLEEYEDDVELIKLRFDSTRPCRFFSDDRYPKVEEGLANCSWYEKDACCKRTEVASVFESMYTLHQASTQCRNMMNYLMCFFCAPDQYLWYIKKRVKICETFCNEFYQHCKTAEFSGNTIGMCN
;
A
#
# COMPACT_ATOMS: atom_id res chain seq x y z
N MET A 1 9.83 18.54 -8.14
CA MET A 1 10.57 17.94 -7.00
C MET A 1 9.66 16.88 -6.40
N ASN A 2 9.91 15.60 -6.68
CA ASN A 2 9.03 14.49 -6.33
C ASN A 2 9.48 13.83 -5.01
N TYR A 3 8.88 14.22 -3.90
CA TYR A 3 9.25 13.81 -2.53
C TYR A 3 8.87 12.35 -2.17
N CYS A 4 8.08 11.67 -3.00
CA CYS A 4 7.51 10.36 -2.67
C CYS A 4 8.44 9.16 -2.91
N LEU A 5 9.43 9.30 -3.81
CA LEU A 5 10.39 8.23 -4.06
C LEU A 5 11.26 7.95 -2.82
N ILE A 6 11.54 8.96 -2.00
CA ILE A 6 12.36 8.82 -0.79
C ILE A 6 11.72 7.87 0.24
N LEU A 7 10.39 7.81 0.33
CA LEU A 7 9.71 6.89 1.26
C LEU A 7 9.59 5.47 0.75
N PHE A 8 9.45 5.30 -0.57
CA PHE A 8 9.54 3.98 -1.17
C PHE A 8 10.95 3.38 -0.99
N TYR A 9 11.98 4.23 -1.04
CA TYR A 9 13.34 3.84 -0.67
C TYR A 9 13.51 3.69 0.85
N LEU A 10 12.94 4.49 1.75
CA LEU A 10 13.08 4.23 3.20
C LEU A 10 12.45 2.89 3.63
N ILE A 11 11.42 2.41 2.93
CA ILE A 11 10.80 1.09 3.18
C ILE A 11 11.52 -0.05 2.42
N LEU A 12 12.21 0.21 1.29
CA LEU A 12 12.91 -0.82 0.48
C LEU A 12 14.45 -0.76 0.50
N SER A 13 15.08 0.25 1.09
CA SER A 13 16.54 0.49 1.02
C SER A 13 17.29 0.25 2.32
N ILE A 14 16.91 -0.82 3.03
CA ILE A 14 17.94 -1.65 3.67
C ILE A 14 18.80 -2.37 2.60
N THR A 15 18.44 -2.41 1.30
CA THR A 15 19.40 -2.78 0.25
C THR A 15 19.22 -2.05 -1.10
N GLN A 16 20.18 -1.15 -1.39
CA GLN A 16 20.79 -0.75 -2.67
C GLN A 16 19.94 -0.26 -3.89
N TYR A 17 20.48 0.79 -4.53
CA TYR A 17 20.34 1.27 -5.92
C TYR A 17 19.49 2.52 -6.25
N THR A 18 20.24 3.52 -6.69
CA THR A 18 19.93 4.84 -7.24
C THR A 18 19.14 4.84 -8.57
N ASN A 19 18.45 5.97 -8.78
CA ASN A 19 17.95 6.59 -10.04
C ASN A 19 16.42 6.68 -10.17
N CYS A 20 15.91 7.92 -10.06
CA CYS A 20 14.51 8.32 -10.15
C CYS A 20 14.07 8.48 -11.62
N ILE A 21 12.95 7.86 -12.01
CA ILE A 21 12.26 8.12 -13.28
C ILE A 21 10.75 8.31 -13.04
N ASP A 22 10.24 9.32 -13.74
CA ASP A 22 8.94 9.99 -13.77
C ASP A 22 7.81 9.15 -14.41
N LEU A 23 6.55 9.29 -13.99
CA LEU A 23 5.37 8.88 -14.77
C LEU A 23 4.09 9.65 -14.37
N ASN A 24 3.83 10.73 -15.10
CA ASN A 24 2.48 11.18 -15.46
C ASN A 24 1.73 10.08 -16.24
N THR A 25 0.47 9.81 -15.88
CA THR A 25 -0.70 9.64 -16.78
C THR A 25 -1.86 9.06 -15.99
N GLY A 26 -2.98 9.79 -15.92
CA GLY A 26 -4.22 9.35 -15.30
C GLY A 26 -4.97 8.29 -16.13
N PHE A 27 -5.87 7.58 -15.47
CA PHE A 27 -6.91 6.80 -16.14
C PHE A 27 -8.08 6.61 -15.16
N THR A 28 -9.23 7.21 -15.50
CA THR A 28 -10.54 6.89 -14.94
C THR A 28 -11.16 5.81 -15.81
N ASP A 29 -11.80 4.80 -15.20
CA ASP A 29 -13.08 4.26 -15.70
C ASP A 29 -13.73 3.41 -14.62
N ALA A 30 -14.97 3.77 -14.28
CA ALA A 30 -15.85 3.03 -13.39
C ALA A 30 -16.79 2.18 -14.23
N LEU A 31 -16.87 0.88 -13.96
CA LEU A 31 -17.85 -0.02 -14.56
C LEU A 31 -19.01 -0.23 -13.60
N THR A 32 -20.21 0.08 -14.09
CA THR A 32 -21.52 -0.17 -13.47
C THR A 32 -21.88 -1.65 -13.57
N LEU A 33 -22.42 -2.23 -12.50
CA LEU A 33 -22.99 -3.58 -12.50
C LEU A 33 -24.51 -3.48 -12.30
N GLU A 34 -25.28 -3.94 -13.28
CA GLU A 34 -26.71 -4.23 -13.16
C GLU A 34 -26.91 -5.77 -13.04
N GLU A 35 -27.64 -6.13 -11.99
CA GLU A 35 -28.49 -7.31 -11.69
C GLU A 35 -28.22 -8.70 -12.31
N TYR A 36 -27.97 -9.70 -11.43
CA TYR A 36 -28.78 -10.94 -11.30
C TYR A 36 -28.35 -11.77 -10.07
N GLU A 37 -29.30 -12.23 -9.25
CA GLU A 37 -29.08 -12.71 -7.86
C GLU A 37 -28.76 -14.20 -7.65
N ASP A 38 -28.66 -15.05 -8.69
CA ASP A 38 -28.53 -16.52 -8.50
C ASP A 38 -27.14 -17.13 -8.78
N ASP A 39 -26.15 -16.34 -9.20
CA ASP A 39 -24.79 -16.83 -9.54
C ASP A 39 -23.69 -16.27 -8.61
N VAL A 40 -24.02 -15.91 -7.38
CA VAL A 40 -23.13 -15.15 -6.48
C VAL A 40 -21.75 -15.81 -6.29
N GLU A 41 -21.66 -17.14 -6.18
CA GLU A 41 -20.39 -17.85 -5.97
C GLU A 41 -19.53 -17.90 -7.24
N LEU A 42 -20.14 -18.12 -8.40
CA LEU A 42 -19.47 -18.09 -9.72
C LEU A 42 -19.06 -16.68 -10.13
N ILE A 43 -19.89 -15.68 -9.84
CA ILE A 43 -19.59 -14.26 -10.01
C ILE A 43 -18.46 -13.87 -9.08
N LYS A 44 -18.46 -14.31 -7.82
CA LYS A 44 -17.38 -14.05 -6.88
C LYS A 44 -16.06 -14.67 -7.33
N LEU A 45 -16.07 -15.91 -7.81
CA LEU A 45 -14.88 -16.54 -8.40
C LEU A 45 -14.37 -15.78 -9.63
N ARG A 46 -15.27 -15.32 -10.51
CA ARG A 46 -14.89 -14.48 -11.67
C ARG A 46 -14.37 -13.11 -11.24
N PHE A 47 -15.00 -12.46 -10.27
CA PHE A 47 -14.62 -11.15 -9.76
C PHE A 47 -13.31 -11.19 -8.96
N ASP A 48 -13.03 -12.28 -8.27
CA ASP A 48 -11.74 -12.48 -7.62
C ASP A 48 -10.69 -12.73 -8.70
N SER A 49 -10.96 -13.54 -9.73
CA SER A 49 -10.02 -13.78 -10.83
C SER A 49 -9.61 -12.51 -11.59
N THR A 50 -10.42 -11.43 -11.57
CA THR A 50 -10.11 -10.13 -12.19
C THR A 50 -9.35 -9.16 -11.27
N ARG A 51 -9.20 -9.50 -9.98
CA ARG A 51 -8.53 -8.66 -8.97
C ARG A 51 -7.31 -9.37 -8.35
N PRO A 52 -6.29 -9.73 -9.14
CA PRO A 52 -5.13 -10.44 -8.61
C PRO A 52 -4.33 -9.59 -7.61
N CYS A 53 -3.88 -10.23 -6.53
CA CYS A 53 -2.98 -9.65 -5.54
C CYS A 53 -1.54 -9.60 -6.07
N ARG A 54 -1.28 -8.67 -7.00
CA ARG A 54 -0.04 -8.61 -7.79
C ARG A 54 1.25 -8.43 -7.00
N PHE A 55 1.19 -8.03 -5.73
CA PHE A 55 2.37 -8.01 -4.86
C PHE A 55 2.91 -9.42 -4.61
N PHE A 56 2.01 -10.39 -4.46
CA PHE A 56 2.36 -11.78 -4.27
C PHE A 56 2.54 -12.47 -5.62
N SER A 57 3.26 -13.60 -5.64
CA SER A 57 3.37 -14.45 -6.82
C SER A 57 1.99 -14.88 -7.32
N ASP A 58 1.93 -15.25 -8.60
CA ASP A 58 0.68 -15.58 -9.31
C ASP A 58 -0.18 -16.61 -8.54
N ASP A 59 -1.51 -16.51 -8.73
CA ASP A 59 -2.59 -17.27 -8.07
C ASP A 59 -3.03 -16.80 -6.67
N ARG A 60 -2.72 -15.56 -6.28
CA ARG A 60 -3.30 -14.96 -5.06
C ARG A 60 -4.40 -13.94 -5.36
N TYR A 61 -5.49 -14.08 -4.63
CA TYR A 61 -6.67 -13.23 -4.73
C TYR A 61 -7.15 -12.76 -3.35
N PRO A 62 -7.84 -11.60 -3.27
CA PRO A 62 -8.37 -11.08 -2.04
C PRO A 62 -9.36 -12.04 -1.37
N LYS A 63 -9.33 -12.12 -0.05
CA LYS A 63 -10.28 -12.90 0.75
C LYS A 63 -10.40 -12.34 2.16
N VAL A 64 -11.41 -12.81 2.90
CA VAL A 64 -11.54 -12.50 4.33
C VAL A 64 -10.33 -13.07 5.09
N GLU A 65 -9.71 -12.22 5.91
CA GLU A 65 -8.61 -12.58 6.81
C GLU A 65 -8.76 -11.76 8.10
N GLU A 66 -9.10 -12.43 9.20
CA GLU A 66 -9.37 -11.75 10.47
C GLU A 66 -8.09 -11.49 11.29
N GLY A 67 -8.11 -10.46 12.13
CA GLY A 67 -7.04 -10.18 13.08
C GLY A 67 -5.81 -9.54 12.44
N LEU A 68 -6.00 -8.74 11.38
CA LEU A 68 -4.92 -8.01 10.71
C LEU A 68 -4.51 -6.79 11.55
N ALA A 69 -3.64 -7.01 12.53
CA ALA A 69 -3.12 -5.94 13.39
C ALA A 69 -2.52 -4.79 12.57
N ASN A 70 -2.90 -3.54 12.86
CA ASN A 70 -2.51 -2.33 12.12
C ASN A 70 -2.99 -2.22 10.67
N CYS A 71 -3.60 -3.26 10.08
CA CYS A 71 -4.17 -3.28 8.73
C CYS A 71 -5.66 -3.71 8.74
N SER A 72 -6.37 -3.48 9.85
CA SER A 72 -7.69 -4.07 10.11
C SER A 72 -8.78 -3.63 9.12
N TRP A 73 -8.58 -2.51 8.43
CA TRP A 73 -9.50 -2.05 7.39
C TRP A 73 -9.54 -2.95 6.15
N TYR A 74 -8.57 -3.89 6.01
CA TYR A 74 -8.60 -4.89 4.95
C TYR A 74 -9.20 -6.24 5.36
N GLU A 75 -9.60 -6.45 6.62
CA GLU A 75 -10.00 -7.79 7.11
C GLU A 75 -11.11 -8.47 6.30
N LYS A 76 -12.02 -7.68 5.71
CA LYS A 76 -13.13 -8.18 4.90
C LYS A 76 -12.71 -8.58 3.47
N ASP A 77 -11.60 -8.06 2.98
CA ASP A 77 -11.11 -8.25 1.61
C ASP A 77 -9.60 -7.94 1.55
N ALA A 78 -8.78 -8.93 1.92
CA ALA A 78 -7.34 -8.81 2.07
C ALA A 78 -6.56 -9.69 1.11
N CYS A 79 -5.49 -9.14 0.55
CA CYS A 79 -4.45 -9.88 -0.17
C CYS A 79 -3.42 -10.56 0.75
N CYS A 80 -3.26 -10.06 1.97
CA CYS A 80 -2.26 -10.54 2.93
C CYS A 80 -2.86 -11.50 3.94
N LYS A 81 -1.97 -12.21 4.66
CA LYS A 81 -2.29 -13.05 5.82
C LYS A 81 -1.89 -12.35 7.12
N ARG A 82 -2.51 -12.73 8.23
CA ARG A 82 -2.16 -12.24 9.57
C ARG A 82 -0.67 -12.41 9.90
N THR A 83 -0.07 -13.53 9.50
CA THR A 83 1.36 -13.81 9.74
C THR A 83 2.29 -12.90 8.93
N GLU A 84 1.88 -12.49 7.73
CA GLU A 84 2.66 -11.59 6.88
C GLU A 84 2.62 -10.17 7.46
N VAL A 85 1.45 -9.74 7.95
CA VAL A 85 1.30 -8.49 8.72
C VAL A 85 2.17 -8.51 9.97
N ALA A 86 2.08 -9.56 10.79
CA ALA A 86 2.90 -9.67 11.98
C ALA A 86 4.40 -9.54 11.68
N SER A 87 4.88 -10.22 10.62
CA SER A 87 6.28 -10.14 10.19
C SER A 87 6.71 -8.74 9.77
N VAL A 88 5.85 -7.99 9.06
CA VAL A 88 6.16 -6.62 8.64
C VAL A 88 6.25 -5.68 9.85
N PHE A 89 5.28 -5.76 10.76
CA PHE A 89 5.21 -4.84 11.90
C PHE A 89 6.18 -5.21 13.04
N GLU A 90 6.61 -6.46 13.17
CA GLU A 90 7.67 -6.85 14.12
C GLU A 90 9.01 -6.15 13.81
N SER A 91 9.27 -5.91 12.53
CA SER A 91 10.46 -5.19 12.05
C SER A 91 10.30 -3.66 11.99
N MET A 92 9.14 -3.14 12.36
CA MET A 92 8.83 -1.72 12.15
C MET A 92 9.39 -0.85 13.27
N TYR A 93 10.31 0.04 12.90
CA TYR A 93 10.85 1.04 13.82
C TYR A 93 9.79 2.07 14.21
N THR A 94 9.91 2.59 15.43
CA THR A 94 9.04 3.65 15.91
C THR A 94 9.42 4.98 15.26
N LEU A 95 8.43 5.68 14.68
CA LEU A 95 8.60 7.05 14.22
C LEU A 95 8.50 8.00 15.42
N HIS A 96 9.63 8.61 15.77
CA HIS A 96 9.66 9.62 16.82
C HIS A 96 9.10 10.95 16.30
N GLN A 97 8.47 11.71 17.19
CA GLN A 97 7.91 13.04 16.88
C GLN A 97 6.87 13.06 15.73
N ALA A 98 6.35 11.90 15.32
CA ALA A 98 5.32 11.83 14.30
C ALA A 98 3.98 12.34 14.83
N SER A 99 3.27 13.10 13.99
CA SER A 99 1.85 13.40 14.23
C SER A 99 1.00 12.13 14.11
N THR A 100 -0.21 12.14 14.67
CA THR A 100 -1.16 11.03 14.48
C THR A 100 -1.49 10.82 13.00
N GLN A 101 -1.63 11.92 12.25
CA GLN A 101 -1.84 11.89 10.81
C GLN A 101 -0.67 11.20 10.11
N CYS A 102 0.57 11.55 10.44
CA CYS A 102 1.74 10.90 9.87
C CYS A 102 1.76 9.38 10.15
N ARG A 103 1.51 8.97 11.40
CA ARG A 103 1.44 7.55 11.76
C ARG A 103 0.34 6.81 10.99
N ASN A 104 -0.83 7.40 10.84
CA ASN A 104 -1.94 6.78 10.12
C ASN A 104 -1.60 6.61 8.63
N MET A 105 -1.02 7.63 8.00
CA MET A 105 -0.61 7.56 6.60
C MET A 105 0.54 6.56 6.41
N MET A 106 1.47 6.46 7.37
CA MET A 106 2.51 5.44 7.37
C MET A 106 1.95 4.04 7.51
N ASN A 107 1.02 3.81 8.43
CA ASN A 107 0.35 2.51 8.56
C ASN A 107 -0.37 2.12 7.26
N TYR A 108 -1.04 3.08 6.62
CA TYR A 108 -1.66 2.87 5.30
C TYR A 108 -0.63 2.43 4.25
N LEU A 109 0.50 3.14 4.16
CA LEU A 109 1.60 2.78 3.25
C LEU A 109 2.21 1.41 3.58
N MET A 110 2.37 1.07 4.85
CA MET A 110 2.92 -0.22 5.27
C MET A 110 1.97 -1.36 4.92
N CYS A 111 0.65 -1.14 4.97
CA CYS A 111 -0.36 -2.15 4.65
C CYS A 111 -0.63 -2.31 3.15
N PHE A 112 0.15 -1.70 2.24
CA PHE A 112 -0.13 -1.77 0.79
C PHE A 112 -0.26 -3.21 0.28
N PHE A 113 0.55 -4.14 0.80
CA PHE A 113 0.52 -5.54 0.42
C PHE A 113 -0.75 -6.28 0.88
N CYS A 114 -1.58 -5.69 1.73
CA CYS A 114 -2.88 -6.22 2.11
C CYS A 114 -4.02 -5.76 1.21
N ALA A 115 -3.83 -4.69 0.45
CA ALA A 115 -4.90 -4.04 -0.29
C ALA A 115 -5.46 -4.91 -1.44
N PRO A 116 -6.79 -5.02 -1.60
CA PRO A 116 -7.41 -5.89 -2.61
C PRO A 116 -7.32 -5.33 -4.04
N ASP A 117 -7.04 -4.05 -4.17
CA ASP A 117 -7.00 -3.28 -5.42
C ASP A 117 -5.59 -3.13 -6.00
N GLN A 118 -4.62 -3.94 -5.53
CA GLN A 118 -3.24 -3.98 -6.04
C GLN A 118 -3.16 -4.09 -7.56
N TYR A 119 -4.10 -4.78 -8.21
CA TYR A 119 -4.12 -4.92 -9.66
C TYR A 119 -4.24 -3.56 -10.41
N LEU A 120 -4.72 -2.51 -9.76
CA LEU A 120 -4.84 -1.17 -10.33
C LEU A 120 -3.51 -0.39 -10.30
N TRP A 121 -2.76 -0.49 -9.20
CA TRP A 121 -1.62 0.40 -8.94
C TRP A 121 -0.29 -0.32 -8.68
N TYR A 122 -0.28 -1.63 -8.46
CA TYR A 122 0.93 -2.45 -8.37
C TYR A 122 1.27 -3.05 -9.74
N ILE A 123 2.19 -2.40 -10.46
CA ILE A 123 2.51 -2.71 -11.86
C ILE A 123 4.02 -2.88 -12.00
N LYS A 124 4.47 -3.95 -12.66
CA LYS A 124 5.90 -4.24 -12.88
C LYS A 124 6.72 -4.21 -11.58
N LYS A 125 6.16 -4.78 -10.51
CA LYS A 125 6.76 -4.81 -9.15
C LYS A 125 7.01 -3.42 -8.54
N ARG A 126 6.21 -2.42 -8.92
CA ARG A 126 6.29 -1.05 -8.40
C ARG A 126 4.90 -0.60 -7.96
N VAL A 127 4.83 0.06 -6.80
CA VAL A 127 3.62 0.75 -6.33
C VAL A 127 3.54 2.10 -7.02
N LYS A 128 2.36 2.42 -7.56
CA LYS A 128 2.01 3.78 -7.97
C LYS A 128 1.18 4.44 -6.88
N ILE A 129 1.56 5.66 -6.49
CA ILE A 129 0.88 6.44 -5.47
C ILE A 129 0.47 7.78 -6.10
N CYS A 130 -0.70 8.28 -5.74
CA CYS A 130 -1.17 9.59 -6.15
C CYS A 130 -0.24 10.70 -5.62
N GLU A 131 0.08 11.68 -6.45
CA GLU A 131 0.91 12.83 -6.06
C GLU A 131 0.33 13.59 -4.86
N THR A 132 -0.99 13.74 -4.81
CA THR A 132 -1.70 14.40 -3.70
C THR A 132 -1.42 13.71 -2.37
N PHE A 133 -1.57 12.38 -2.32
CA PHE A 133 -1.27 11.58 -1.14
C PHE A 133 0.20 11.75 -0.73
N CYS A 134 1.12 11.72 -1.68
CA CYS A 134 2.55 11.92 -1.43
C CYS A 134 2.86 13.30 -0.82
N ASN A 135 2.21 14.35 -1.32
CA ASN A 135 2.39 15.70 -0.83
C ASN A 135 1.84 15.84 0.60
N GLU A 136 0.63 15.33 0.86
CA GLU A 136 0.03 15.32 2.19
C GLU A 136 0.90 14.53 3.19
N PHE A 137 1.36 13.35 2.77
CA PHE A 137 2.26 12.53 3.56
C PHE A 137 3.48 13.34 4.00
N TYR A 138 4.16 13.98 3.03
CA TYR A 138 5.34 14.78 3.31
C TYR A 138 5.03 15.92 4.27
N GLN A 139 3.94 16.66 4.08
CA GLN A 139 3.58 17.75 4.98
C GLN A 139 3.37 17.30 6.41
N HIS A 140 2.75 16.13 6.61
CA HIS A 140 2.47 15.59 7.94
C HIS A 140 3.66 14.89 8.59
N CYS A 141 4.59 14.35 7.80
CA CYS A 141 5.69 13.52 8.28
C CYS A 141 7.08 14.18 8.20
N LYS A 142 7.25 15.34 7.55
CA LYS A 142 8.57 15.98 7.36
C LYS A 142 9.33 16.27 8.65
N THR A 143 8.67 16.40 9.80
CA THR A 143 9.33 16.62 11.10
C THR A 143 9.49 15.34 11.91
N ALA A 144 8.94 14.22 11.46
CA ALA A 144 9.10 12.94 12.13
C ALA A 144 10.54 12.44 11.95
N GLU A 145 10.99 11.65 12.92
CA GLU A 145 12.33 11.08 12.95
C GLU A 145 12.27 9.57 12.83
N PHE A 146 13.13 9.04 11.97
CA PHE A 146 13.34 7.61 11.75
C PHE A 146 14.83 7.30 11.90
N SER A 147 15.17 6.40 12.83
CA SER A 147 16.56 6.03 13.14
C SER A 147 17.49 7.25 13.35
N GLY A 148 17.01 8.26 14.06
CA GLY A 148 17.76 9.50 14.34
C GLY A 148 17.85 10.50 13.20
N ASN A 149 17.23 10.23 12.04
CA ASN A 149 17.18 11.14 10.90
C ASN A 149 15.77 11.71 10.72
N THR A 150 15.66 13.02 10.55
CA THR A 150 14.39 13.69 10.25
C THR A 150 13.99 13.43 8.79
N ILE A 151 12.76 12.98 8.56
CA ILE A 151 12.26 12.59 7.22
C ILE A 151 12.36 13.75 6.22
N GLY A 152 12.08 14.98 6.66
CA GLY A 152 12.10 16.17 5.82
C GLY A 152 13.48 16.79 5.61
N MET A 153 14.53 16.28 6.27
CA MET A 153 15.89 16.75 6.06
C MET A 153 16.51 16.01 4.86
N CYS A 154 16.35 16.59 3.67
CA CYS A 154 17.13 16.20 2.51
C CYS A 154 18.41 17.07 2.49
N ASN A 155 19.56 16.46 2.80
CA ASN A 155 20.88 17.07 2.55
C ASN A 155 21.42 16.64 1.19
#